data_AF-A0ABD3MRX7-F1
#
_entry.id   AF-A0ABD3MRX7-F1
#
_cell.length_a   1.000
_cell.length_b   1.000
_cell.length_c   1.000
_cell.angle_alpha   90.00
_cell.angle_beta   90.00
_cell.angle_gamma   90.00
#
_symmetry.space_group_name_H-M   'P 1'
#
loop_
_entity.id
_entity.type
_entity.pdbx_description
1 polymer ?
#
loop_
_entity_poly.entity_id
_entity_poly.type
_entity_poly.pdbx_seq_one_letter_code
_entity_poly.pdbx_strand_id
1 'polypeptide(L)'
;MFSRARRKGIAPASAALTFCLFFIARMPFAQTQLEQTQTIYSDVFDEVKSWLDAKYTQLQNTAFVSYNSNGAPYTSNVYTYADFIRMLEVMSVSGVGGGGNELRFYLGADGKGSLHGLVNVAAFLSQAMAVSIKRDVCDEFNIDDFIGSGQLAMSNSCGQYGRNDQDEICMGKDRSMTCNVDLNATMTAVSLFKNGNSTPPAFQCRPKVGSDDFSGYWNSKTDEVTISSYANRYGRTDYQGCCWWGRGVLMTRGPCSFGRINAYMGVNAVTMGYVNFYDVDFCIYPEVVCNSPYSHDLRWAVGFFEWIYRVQSYNGTRNYLYELDNLIESGFNETNVEKFIDIVGWVLPVGCSQPDSRCDSSVDLQLFDERRDNFMTLVNVLALEEFLPKTTTTSTTDATTAIAASISNVELDGYENQTTNGNIAHVSEFWYPVSYLNNFEEGYCVDYSPIPPNMTTYQSELECCVIFFDDQVQGKCLSVMDITEPPIDSMPIEYLPRNPSKKPTPQPNPLTRRPTDEPTYEPTSELILIPSSAFQRIGTYATCSMLLSALHLAIQ
;
A
#
# COMPACT_ATOMS: atom_id res chain seq x y z
N MET A 1 -49.12 48.49 30.20
CA MET A 1 -49.45 47.13 29.74
C MET A 1 -48.31 46.64 28.85
N PHE A 2 -47.55 45.63 29.34
CA PHE A 2 -46.76 44.58 28.66
C PHE A 2 -46.02 44.89 27.34
N SER A 3 -44.67 44.82 27.26
CA SER A 3 -43.81 43.60 27.15
C SER A 3 -43.20 43.55 25.73
N ARG A 4 -41.88 43.59 25.50
CA ARG A 4 -40.93 42.45 25.64
C ARG A 4 -39.50 42.98 25.42
N ALA A 5 -38.63 42.87 26.42
CA ALA A 5 -37.17 42.92 26.23
C ALA A 5 -36.61 41.56 26.60
N ARG A 6 -35.97 40.88 25.64
CA ARG A 6 -35.33 39.57 25.81
C ARG A 6 -34.14 39.70 26.76
N ARG A 7 -34.15 38.97 27.88
CA ARG A 7 -32.92 38.60 28.60
C ARG A 7 -32.15 37.61 27.72
N LYS A 8 -30.98 38.00 27.20
CA LYS A 8 -29.98 37.03 26.75
C LYS A 8 -29.36 36.43 28.02
N GLY A 9 -29.51 35.11 28.16
CA GLY A 9 -28.88 34.34 29.23
C GLY A 9 -27.36 34.32 29.04
N ILE A 10 -26.64 34.70 30.08
CA ILE A 10 -25.21 34.43 30.22
C ILE A 10 -25.10 32.95 30.57
N ALA A 11 -24.51 32.13 29.70
CA ALA A 11 -24.15 30.76 30.03
C ALA A 11 -23.05 30.78 31.12
N PRO A 12 -23.08 29.88 32.12
CA PRO A 12 -22.17 29.97 33.25
C PRO A 12 -20.77 29.53 32.82
N ALA A 13 -19.77 30.36 33.12
CA ALA A 13 -18.33 30.07 32.97
C ALA A 13 -17.89 28.73 33.62
N SER A 14 -18.73 28.14 34.47
CA SER A 14 -18.55 26.83 35.09
C SER A 14 -18.47 25.66 34.09
N ALA A 15 -19.16 25.72 32.94
CA ALA A 15 -19.13 24.62 31.97
C ALA A 15 -17.80 24.58 31.18
N ALA A 16 -17.26 25.75 30.81
CA ALA A 16 -15.97 25.88 30.12
C ALA A 16 -14.79 25.47 31.01
N LEU A 17 -14.83 25.82 32.31
CA LEU A 17 -13.80 25.44 33.27
C LEU A 17 -13.79 23.92 33.52
N THR A 18 -14.98 23.29 33.57
CA THR A 18 -15.11 21.83 33.75
C THR A 18 -14.62 21.07 32.52
N PHE A 19 -14.87 21.58 31.32
CA PHE A 19 -14.33 21.03 30.07
C PHE A 19 -12.80 21.14 30.00
N CYS A 20 -12.22 22.29 30.35
CA CYS A 20 -10.75 22.45 30.41
C CYS A 20 -10.10 21.51 31.42
N LEU A 21 -10.68 21.36 32.63
CA LEU A 21 -10.16 20.44 33.65
C LEU A 21 -10.26 18.97 33.21
N PHE A 22 -11.31 18.59 32.48
CA PHE A 22 -11.45 17.25 31.89
C PHE A 22 -10.38 16.96 30.81
N PHE A 23 -10.05 17.94 29.97
CA PHE A 23 -9.00 17.80 28.97
C PHE A 23 -7.60 17.77 29.60
N ILE A 24 -7.33 18.63 30.59
CA ILE A 24 -6.05 18.65 31.32
C ILE A 24 -5.85 17.35 32.11
N ALA A 25 -6.90 16.76 32.69
CA ALA A 25 -6.82 15.49 33.39
C ALA A 25 -6.61 14.27 32.47
N ARG A 26 -7.01 14.36 31.18
CA ARG A 26 -6.82 13.29 30.19
C ARG A 26 -5.52 13.41 29.39
N MET A 27 -4.86 14.57 29.39
CA MET A 27 -3.56 14.76 28.74
C MET A 27 -2.47 13.79 29.22
N PRO A 28 -2.27 13.55 30.54
CA PRO A 28 -1.28 12.59 31.01
C PRO A 28 -1.58 11.17 30.50
N PHE A 29 -2.85 10.80 30.47
CA PHE A 29 -3.29 9.47 30.01
C PHE A 29 -3.06 9.28 28.50
N ALA A 30 -3.44 10.25 27.67
CA ALA A 30 -3.21 10.20 26.23
C ALA A 30 -1.71 10.21 25.88
N GLN A 31 -0.91 10.96 26.62
CA GLN A 31 0.54 10.99 26.45
C GLN A 31 1.19 9.66 26.86
N THR A 32 0.77 9.04 27.97
CA THR A 32 1.25 7.70 28.34
C THR A 32 0.85 6.61 27.35
N GLN A 33 -0.32 6.71 26.72
CA GLN A 33 -0.74 5.75 25.69
C GLN A 33 0.12 5.87 24.43
N LEU A 34 0.39 7.10 23.97
CA LEU A 34 1.23 7.35 22.81
C LEU A 34 2.69 6.91 23.06
N GLU A 35 3.23 7.18 24.25
CA GLU A 35 4.55 6.72 24.67
C GLU A 35 4.62 5.18 24.74
N GLN A 36 3.56 4.50 25.24
CA GLN A 36 3.48 3.04 25.25
C GLN A 36 3.41 2.44 23.84
N THR A 37 2.59 3.01 22.96
CA THR A 37 2.48 2.54 21.57
C THR A 37 3.80 2.70 20.82
N GLN A 38 4.49 3.83 20.97
CA GLN A 38 5.80 4.04 20.36
C GLN A 38 6.85 3.05 20.89
N THR A 39 6.77 2.69 22.17
CA THR A 39 7.66 1.70 22.79
C THR A 39 7.47 0.31 22.14
N ILE A 40 6.23 -0.14 21.92
CA ILE A 40 5.96 -1.45 21.29
C ILE A 40 6.59 -1.54 19.90
N TYR A 41 6.41 -0.52 19.06
CA TYR A 41 6.99 -0.53 17.71
C TYR A 41 8.53 -0.49 17.73
N SER A 42 9.12 0.25 18.67
CA SER A 42 10.57 0.30 18.84
C SER A 42 11.12 -1.06 19.28
N ASP A 43 10.49 -1.70 20.27
CA ASP A 43 10.94 -2.99 20.80
C ASP A 43 10.91 -4.08 19.72
N VAL A 44 9.83 -4.14 18.94
CA VAL A 44 9.70 -5.11 17.84
C VAL A 44 10.69 -4.79 16.71
N PHE A 45 10.92 -3.51 16.42
CA PHE A 45 11.96 -3.12 15.46
C PHE A 45 13.35 -3.56 15.92
N ASP A 46 13.70 -3.35 17.19
CA ASP A 46 15.00 -3.74 17.73
C ASP A 46 15.20 -5.27 17.68
N GLU A 47 14.15 -6.06 17.92
CA GLU A 47 14.18 -7.51 17.78
C GLU A 47 14.44 -7.94 16.32
N VAL A 48 13.66 -7.38 15.37
CA VAL A 48 13.83 -7.65 13.94
C VAL A 48 15.21 -7.20 13.46
N LYS A 49 15.65 -5.99 13.82
CA LYS A 49 16.94 -5.43 13.45
C LYS A 49 18.10 -6.28 13.98
N SER A 50 18.02 -6.74 15.22
CA SER A 50 19.02 -7.63 15.82
C SER A 50 19.20 -8.90 14.97
N TRP A 51 18.09 -9.48 14.50
CA TRP A 51 18.15 -10.64 13.60
C TRP A 51 18.73 -10.31 12.23
N LEU A 52 18.29 -9.20 11.61
CA LEU A 52 18.82 -8.75 10.32
C LEU A 52 20.33 -8.48 10.40
N ASP A 53 20.80 -7.83 11.47
CA ASP A 53 22.21 -7.54 11.70
C ASP A 53 23.03 -8.82 11.90
N ALA A 54 22.47 -9.83 12.60
CA ALA A 54 23.08 -11.15 12.72
C ALA A 54 23.21 -11.88 11.36
N LYS A 55 22.37 -11.54 10.38
CA LYS A 55 22.40 -12.06 9.00
C LYS A 55 23.01 -11.06 8.00
N TYR A 56 23.63 -9.98 8.47
CA TYR A 56 24.13 -8.89 7.62
C TYR A 56 24.99 -9.38 6.45
N THR A 57 25.99 -10.21 6.72
CA THR A 57 26.91 -10.70 5.68
C THR A 57 26.18 -11.52 4.62
N GLN A 58 25.22 -12.36 5.03
CA GLN A 58 24.43 -13.17 4.11
C GLN A 58 23.49 -12.29 3.27
N LEU A 59 22.79 -11.34 3.90
CA LEU A 59 21.94 -10.38 3.21
C LEU A 59 22.73 -9.52 2.22
N GLN A 60 23.90 -9.03 2.61
CA GLN A 60 24.77 -8.21 1.76
C GLN A 60 25.24 -8.96 0.51
N ASN A 61 25.41 -10.28 0.62
CA ASN A 61 25.82 -11.19 -0.46
C ASN A 61 24.64 -11.82 -1.21
N THR A 62 23.39 -11.43 -0.90
CA THR A 62 22.20 -12.01 -1.53
C THR A 62 21.20 -10.95 -1.93
N ALA A 63 20.65 -10.21 -0.96
CA ALA A 63 19.57 -9.25 -1.20
C ALA A 63 20.07 -7.93 -1.79
N PHE A 64 21.29 -7.52 -1.43
CA PHE A 64 21.90 -6.24 -1.84
C PHE A 64 23.00 -6.46 -2.90
N VAL A 65 22.72 -7.36 -3.84
CA VAL A 65 23.62 -7.75 -4.95
C VAL A 65 23.00 -7.35 -6.27
N SER A 66 23.82 -6.73 -7.12
CA SER A 66 23.52 -6.36 -8.48
C SER A 66 24.41 -7.12 -9.45
N TYR A 67 24.02 -7.18 -10.72
CA TYR A 67 24.73 -7.94 -11.74
C TYR A 67 25.09 -7.04 -12.91
N ASN A 68 26.35 -7.11 -13.34
CA ASN A 68 26.78 -6.37 -14.52
C ASN A 68 26.32 -7.09 -15.80
N SER A 69 26.60 -6.50 -16.97
CA SER A 69 26.21 -7.07 -18.26
C SER A 69 26.74 -8.47 -18.55
N ASN A 70 27.82 -8.90 -17.88
CA ASN A 70 28.40 -10.23 -18.02
C ASN A 70 27.80 -11.23 -17.01
N GLY A 71 26.82 -10.80 -16.21
CA GLY A 71 26.23 -11.59 -15.13
C GLY A 71 27.15 -11.73 -13.91
N ALA A 72 28.23 -10.95 -13.80
CA ALA A 72 29.07 -11.00 -12.61
C ALA A 72 28.41 -10.21 -11.46
N PRO A 73 28.29 -10.81 -10.26
CA PRO A 73 27.68 -10.13 -9.12
C PRO A 73 28.61 -9.08 -8.53
N TYR A 74 28.03 -8.00 -8.03
CA TYR A 74 28.70 -6.96 -7.24
C TYR A 74 27.74 -6.39 -6.20
N THR A 75 28.27 -5.78 -5.14
CA THR A 75 27.45 -5.09 -4.14
C THR A 75 26.74 -3.89 -4.76
N SER A 76 25.43 -3.79 -4.57
CA SER A 76 24.64 -2.66 -5.07
C SER A 76 25.18 -1.35 -4.48
N ASN A 77 25.42 -0.36 -5.36
CA ASN A 77 25.84 0.99 -4.95
C ASN A 77 24.62 1.87 -4.71
N VAL A 78 23.52 1.58 -5.42
CA VAL A 78 22.25 2.22 -5.19
C VAL A 78 21.68 1.65 -3.89
N TYR A 79 21.30 0.39 -3.79
CA TYR A 79 20.56 -0.09 -2.62
C TYR A 79 21.49 -0.71 -1.56
N THR A 80 21.68 0.00 -0.45
CA THR A 80 22.54 -0.46 0.65
C THR A 80 21.72 -0.97 1.84
N TYR A 81 22.28 -1.93 2.60
CA TYR A 81 21.68 -2.43 3.84
C TYR A 81 21.51 -1.32 4.89
N ALA A 82 22.48 -0.42 5.00
CA ALA A 82 22.44 0.68 5.97
C ALA A 82 21.25 1.62 5.73
N ASP A 83 21.03 2.02 4.48
CA ASP A 83 19.88 2.85 4.11
C ASP A 83 18.55 2.09 4.31
N PHE A 84 18.53 0.80 3.98
CA PHE A 84 17.37 -0.06 4.20
C PHE A 84 16.96 -0.11 5.67
N ILE A 85 17.88 -0.40 6.59
CA ILE A 85 17.59 -0.48 8.02
C ILE A 85 17.15 0.86 8.59
N ARG A 86 17.82 1.96 8.21
CA ARG A 86 17.43 3.31 8.63
C ARG A 86 15.99 3.62 8.22
N MET A 87 15.64 3.34 6.96
CA MET A 87 14.28 3.63 6.49
C MET A 87 13.25 2.61 6.98
N LEU A 88 13.63 1.37 7.25
CA LEU A 88 12.77 0.39 7.92
C LEU A 88 12.36 0.92 9.31
N GLU A 89 13.31 1.42 10.10
CA GLU A 89 13.05 2.04 11.41
C GLU A 89 12.04 3.19 11.30
N VAL A 90 12.30 4.14 10.41
CA VAL A 90 11.41 5.29 10.21
C VAL A 90 10.00 4.82 9.85
N MET A 91 9.87 3.91 8.89
CA MET A 91 8.58 3.49 8.37
C MET A 91 7.84 2.51 9.29
N SER A 92 8.50 1.78 10.20
CA SER A 92 7.85 0.89 11.18
C SER A 92 7.62 1.55 12.54
N VAL A 93 8.55 2.39 13.01
CA VAL A 93 8.55 2.99 14.37
C VAL A 93 7.97 4.39 14.39
N SER A 94 8.19 5.21 13.37
CA SER A 94 7.51 6.50 13.26
C SER A 94 6.21 6.38 12.46
N GLY A 95 6.24 5.60 11.38
CA GLY A 95 5.12 5.52 10.44
C GLY A 95 4.90 6.84 9.72
N VAL A 96 3.82 6.93 8.93
CA VAL A 96 3.39 8.14 8.23
C VAL A 96 1.88 8.34 8.39
N GLY A 97 1.37 9.50 8.01
CA GLY A 97 -0.05 9.82 8.19
C GLY A 97 -0.37 10.29 9.61
N GLY A 98 -1.62 10.05 10.06
CA GLY A 98 -2.07 10.46 11.39
C GLY A 98 -3.52 10.13 11.68
N GLY A 99 -3.85 10.04 12.97
CA GLY A 99 -5.17 9.63 13.44
C GLY A 99 -5.53 8.22 12.96
N GLY A 100 -6.74 8.02 12.44
CA GLY A 100 -7.17 6.73 11.88
C GLY A 100 -6.55 6.35 10.53
N ASN A 101 -5.61 7.16 10.01
CA ASN A 101 -4.91 6.91 8.75
C ASN A 101 -3.40 6.74 8.96
N GLU A 102 -2.97 6.36 10.16
CA GLU A 102 -1.58 6.05 10.44
C GLU A 102 -1.16 4.78 9.71
N LEU A 103 -0.02 4.84 9.03
CA LEU A 103 0.51 3.78 8.19
C LEU A 103 1.92 3.42 8.65
N ARG A 104 2.15 2.13 8.94
CA ARG A 104 3.43 1.61 9.42
C ARG A 104 3.82 0.35 8.66
N PHE A 105 5.12 0.19 8.39
CA PHE A 105 5.64 -1.08 7.92
C PHE A 105 5.44 -2.13 9.00
N TYR A 106 4.77 -3.23 8.65
CA TYR A 106 4.33 -4.21 9.62
C TYR A 106 5.50 -5.11 10.04
N LEU A 107 5.84 -5.08 11.33
CA LEU A 107 6.88 -5.92 11.93
C LEU A 107 6.36 -6.94 12.94
N GLY A 108 5.03 -7.12 13.06
CA GLY A 108 4.43 -8.03 14.05
C GLY A 108 4.08 -7.39 15.40
N ALA A 109 3.90 -6.07 15.43
CA ALA A 109 3.62 -5.29 16.66
C ALA A 109 2.22 -5.53 17.27
N ASP A 110 1.37 -6.31 16.62
CA ASP A 110 0.04 -6.73 17.08
C ASP A 110 0.05 -7.98 17.96
N GLY A 111 1.23 -8.39 18.43
CA GLY A 111 1.42 -9.58 19.27
C GLY A 111 1.67 -10.86 18.49
N LYS A 112 1.72 -10.80 17.15
CA LYS A 112 2.13 -11.92 16.29
C LYS A 112 3.65 -12.17 16.33
N GLY A 113 4.45 -11.15 16.65
CA GLY A 113 5.88 -11.26 16.92
C GLY A 113 6.79 -11.06 15.72
N SER A 114 8.10 -11.04 15.96
CA SER A 114 9.13 -10.66 15.00
C SER A 114 9.23 -11.56 13.76
N LEU A 115 8.80 -12.83 13.84
CA LEU A 115 8.76 -13.74 12.68
C LEU A 115 7.86 -13.17 11.57
N HIS A 116 6.67 -12.66 11.91
CA HIS A 116 5.78 -12.02 10.94
C HIS A 116 6.44 -10.81 10.28
N GLY A 117 7.17 -10.02 11.07
CA GLY A 117 7.96 -8.91 10.55
C GLY A 117 9.06 -9.34 9.60
N LEU A 118 9.81 -10.40 9.93
CA LEU A 118 10.87 -10.93 9.09
C LEU A 118 10.35 -11.52 7.78
N VAL A 119 9.20 -12.20 7.79
CA VAL A 119 8.53 -12.69 6.58
C VAL A 119 8.05 -11.53 5.70
N ASN A 120 7.49 -10.47 6.29
CA ASN A 120 7.10 -9.26 5.57
C ASN A 120 8.32 -8.55 4.93
N VAL A 121 9.42 -8.44 5.68
CA VAL A 121 10.71 -7.92 5.17
C VAL A 121 11.22 -8.78 4.00
N ALA A 122 11.18 -10.11 4.11
CA ALA A 122 11.60 -11.00 3.05
C ALA A 122 10.73 -10.85 1.79
N ALA A 123 9.41 -10.71 1.95
CA ALA A 123 8.48 -10.50 0.85
C ALA A 123 8.71 -9.14 0.15
N PHE A 124 8.95 -8.07 0.92
CA PHE A 124 9.29 -6.76 0.38
C PHE A 124 10.61 -6.78 -0.40
N LEU A 125 11.68 -7.33 0.19
CA LEU A 125 12.98 -7.42 -0.45
C LEU A 125 12.95 -8.32 -1.69
N SER A 126 12.14 -9.39 -1.72
CA SER A 126 12.06 -10.26 -2.90
C SER A 126 11.52 -9.53 -4.14
N GLN A 127 10.60 -8.57 -3.94
CA GLN A 127 10.14 -7.69 -5.01
C GLN A 127 11.23 -6.71 -5.44
N ALA A 128 11.85 -6.04 -4.47
CA ALA A 128 12.93 -5.07 -4.70
C ALA A 128 14.10 -5.68 -5.48
N MET A 129 14.51 -6.90 -5.12
CA MET A 129 15.54 -7.68 -5.81
C MET A 129 15.22 -7.83 -7.30
N ALA A 130 13.98 -8.18 -7.65
CA ALA A 130 13.58 -8.43 -9.02
C ALA A 130 13.49 -7.17 -9.89
N VAL A 131 13.07 -6.03 -9.32
CA VAL A 131 12.74 -4.83 -10.13
C VAL A 131 13.85 -3.79 -10.18
N SER A 132 14.63 -3.62 -9.11
CA SER A 132 15.58 -2.50 -8.99
C SER A 132 16.98 -2.95 -8.55
N ILE A 133 17.11 -3.75 -7.49
CA ILE A 133 18.42 -4.05 -6.88
C ILE A 133 19.29 -4.86 -7.83
N LYS A 134 18.75 -5.89 -8.49
CA LYS A 134 19.51 -6.73 -9.45
C LYS A 134 20.22 -5.92 -10.53
N ARG A 135 19.68 -4.76 -10.90
CA ARG A 135 20.17 -3.92 -11.99
C ARG A 135 20.89 -2.65 -11.52
N ASP A 136 20.92 -2.39 -10.21
CA ASP A 136 21.53 -1.20 -9.59
C ASP A 136 21.00 0.12 -10.18
N VAL A 137 19.69 0.20 -10.42
CA VAL A 137 19.02 1.37 -11.01
C VAL A 137 17.89 1.91 -10.13
N CYS A 138 17.72 3.23 -10.15
CA CYS A 138 16.65 3.92 -9.42
C CYS A 138 15.47 4.24 -10.33
N ASP A 139 15.74 4.79 -11.51
CA ASP A 139 14.77 5.03 -12.57
C ASP A 139 14.56 3.78 -13.42
N GLU A 140 13.32 3.62 -13.87
CA GLU A 140 12.96 2.71 -14.95
C GLU A 140 13.74 3.04 -16.22
N PHE A 141 14.06 2.01 -16.98
CA PHE A 141 14.88 2.07 -18.17
C PHE A 141 14.18 1.35 -19.32
N ASN A 142 14.51 1.76 -20.54
CA ASN A 142 13.81 1.31 -21.74
C ASN A 142 14.18 -0.15 -22.09
N ILE A 143 13.20 -1.04 -22.08
CA ILE A 143 13.35 -2.47 -22.37
C ILE A 143 12.22 -3.08 -23.19
N ASP A 144 11.09 -2.38 -23.38
CA ASP A 144 9.96 -2.91 -24.15
C ASP A 144 10.20 -2.81 -25.67
N ASP A 145 10.78 -3.86 -26.23
CA ASP A 145 10.80 -4.14 -27.68
C ASP A 145 9.55 -4.93 -28.07
N PHE A 146 8.39 -4.26 -28.05
CA PHE A 146 7.09 -4.89 -28.31
C PHE A 146 7.02 -5.63 -29.65
N ILE A 147 7.68 -5.11 -30.69
CA ILE A 147 7.66 -5.69 -32.04
C ILE A 147 8.74 -6.79 -32.20
N GLY A 148 9.72 -6.85 -31.31
CA GLY A 148 10.85 -7.78 -31.41
C GLY A 148 11.81 -7.44 -32.54
N SER A 149 11.82 -6.18 -32.99
CA SER A 149 12.63 -5.74 -34.14
C SER A 149 14.05 -5.31 -33.73
N GLY A 150 14.29 -5.17 -32.43
CA GLY A 150 15.42 -4.46 -31.85
C GLY A 150 15.21 -2.94 -31.80
N GLN A 151 13.98 -2.44 -32.00
CA GLN A 151 13.67 -1.02 -31.98
C GLN A 151 12.76 -0.68 -30.80
N LEU A 152 13.30 0.07 -29.85
CA LEU A 152 12.60 0.45 -28.64
C LEU A 152 12.05 1.86 -28.81
N ALA A 153 10.74 2.03 -28.67
CA ALA A 153 10.12 3.35 -28.77
C ALA A 153 10.69 4.26 -27.68
N MET A 154 11.03 5.50 -28.02
CA MET A 154 11.49 6.44 -27.00
C MET A 154 10.35 6.92 -26.10
N SER A 155 9.11 6.88 -26.61
CA SER A 155 7.88 7.10 -25.85
C SER A 155 7.53 5.98 -24.86
N ASN A 156 8.37 4.94 -24.75
CA ASN A 156 8.31 4.01 -23.62
C ASN A 156 8.50 4.71 -22.27
N SER A 157 9.02 5.96 -22.23
CA SER A 157 9.01 6.77 -21.01
C SER A 157 7.60 7.15 -20.52
N CYS A 158 6.58 7.05 -21.38
CA CYS A 158 5.17 7.21 -21.02
C CYS A 158 4.55 5.93 -20.42
N GLY A 159 5.29 4.83 -20.39
CA GLY A 159 4.80 3.52 -20.00
C GLY A 159 5.29 2.44 -20.94
N GLN A 160 5.66 1.32 -20.33
CA GLN A 160 6.12 0.12 -21.02
C GLN A 160 5.09 -1.00 -20.93
N TYR A 161 5.21 -1.97 -21.83
CA TYR A 161 4.42 -3.21 -21.82
C TYR A 161 2.91 -2.98 -21.88
N GLY A 162 2.49 -1.86 -22.49
CA GLY A 162 1.08 -1.51 -22.70
C GLY A 162 0.47 -0.67 -21.59
N ARG A 163 1.27 -0.25 -20.60
CA ARG A 163 0.87 0.78 -19.63
C ARG A 163 0.93 2.17 -20.24
N ASN A 164 0.19 3.09 -19.62
CA ASN A 164 0.22 4.52 -19.88
C ASN A 164 0.28 5.24 -18.53
N ASP A 165 1.50 5.45 -18.02
CA ASP A 165 1.75 5.77 -16.61
C ASP A 165 1.10 7.09 -16.20
N GLN A 166 1.02 8.08 -17.10
CA GLN A 166 0.38 9.37 -16.80
C GLN A 166 -1.14 9.29 -16.63
N ASP A 167 -1.78 8.22 -17.09
CA ASP A 167 -3.22 8.03 -16.96
C ASP A 167 -3.58 7.20 -15.72
N GLU A 168 -2.58 6.82 -14.92
CA GLU A 168 -2.77 6.08 -13.66
C GLU A 168 -3.33 7.01 -12.58
N ILE A 169 -4.65 7.20 -12.63
CA ILE A 169 -5.42 8.00 -11.68
C ILE A 169 -5.81 7.19 -10.44
N CYS A 170 -5.88 7.85 -9.28
CA CYS A 170 -6.39 7.20 -8.09
C CYS A 170 -7.90 6.95 -8.18
N MET A 171 -8.35 5.83 -7.61
CA MET A 171 -9.75 5.45 -7.56
C MET A 171 -10.35 5.71 -6.16
N GLY A 172 -11.69 5.72 -6.10
CA GLY A 172 -12.43 5.84 -4.84
C GLY A 172 -12.13 7.14 -4.07
N LYS A 173 -11.97 7.02 -2.76
CA LYS A 173 -11.74 8.15 -1.84
C LYS A 173 -10.41 8.89 -2.10
N ASP A 174 -9.45 8.24 -2.77
CA ASP A 174 -8.13 8.80 -3.03
C ASP A 174 -8.06 9.58 -4.34
N ARG A 175 -9.17 9.65 -5.11
CA ARG A 175 -9.16 10.28 -6.43
C ARG A 175 -8.62 11.72 -6.40
N SER A 176 -8.89 12.46 -5.32
CA SER A 176 -8.40 13.82 -5.09
C SER A 176 -6.89 13.92 -4.82
N MET A 177 -6.22 12.82 -4.50
CA MET A 177 -4.77 12.79 -4.28
C MET A 177 -3.99 12.71 -5.60
N THR A 178 -4.63 12.33 -6.71
CA THR A 178 -3.97 12.19 -8.02
C THR A 178 -3.24 13.47 -8.41
N CYS A 179 -1.94 13.38 -8.69
CA CYS A 179 -1.18 14.51 -9.19
C CYS A 179 -1.69 14.97 -10.57
N ASN A 180 -1.61 16.27 -10.84
CA ASN A 180 -1.88 16.79 -12.17
C ASN A 180 -0.71 16.47 -13.10
N VAL A 181 -1.00 16.03 -14.32
CA VAL A 181 0.01 15.83 -15.36
C VAL A 181 0.36 17.17 -15.99
N ASP A 182 1.58 17.66 -15.75
CA ASP A 182 2.09 18.86 -16.42
C ASP A 182 2.64 18.52 -17.81
N LEU A 183 1.99 19.05 -18.84
CA LEU A 183 2.39 18.87 -20.24
C LEU A 183 3.64 19.69 -20.61
N ASN A 184 4.10 20.58 -19.74
CA ASN A 184 5.30 21.40 -19.92
C ASN A 184 6.48 20.93 -19.07
N ALA A 185 6.30 19.92 -18.23
CA ALA A 185 7.37 19.37 -17.42
C ALA A 185 8.48 18.79 -18.30
N THR A 186 9.73 18.96 -17.84
CA THR A 186 10.93 18.44 -18.52
C THR A 186 11.80 17.75 -17.49
N MET A 187 12.07 16.46 -17.70
CA MET A 187 12.86 15.63 -16.79
C MET A 187 13.61 14.58 -17.59
N THR A 188 14.73 14.10 -17.05
CA THR A 188 15.50 12.98 -17.61
C THR A 188 15.88 12.04 -16.47
N ALA A 189 15.67 10.74 -16.68
CA ALA A 189 16.10 9.70 -15.75
C ALA A 189 17.63 9.77 -15.56
N VAL A 190 18.09 9.57 -14.34
CA VAL A 190 19.51 9.71 -13.98
C VAL A 190 20.23 8.39 -13.85
N SER A 191 19.50 7.28 -13.63
CA SER A 191 20.09 5.94 -13.69
C SER A 191 19.80 5.23 -15.01
N LEU A 192 20.79 4.48 -15.49
CA LEU A 192 20.72 3.69 -16.71
C LEU A 192 21.22 2.28 -16.44
N PHE A 193 20.46 1.27 -16.88
CA PHE A 193 20.95 -0.09 -16.86
C PHE A 193 21.82 -0.35 -18.09
N LYS A 194 23.13 -0.51 -17.87
CA LYS A 194 24.07 -0.82 -18.95
C LYS A 194 24.09 -2.32 -19.25
N ASN A 195 23.49 -2.71 -20.37
CA ASN A 195 23.51 -4.10 -20.84
C ASN A 195 24.53 -4.30 -21.97
N GLY A 196 25.81 -4.30 -21.61
CA GLY A 196 26.92 -4.48 -22.54
C GLY A 196 27.34 -3.15 -23.16
N ASN A 197 27.65 -3.16 -24.45
CA ASN A 197 28.14 -1.97 -25.17
C ASN A 197 27.03 -1.11 -25.78
N SER A 198 25.77 -1.54 -25.69
CA SER A 198 24.61 -0.90 -26.32
C SER A 198 23.56 -0.69 -25.25
N THR A 199 23.07 0.54 -25.08
CA THR A 199 22.12 0.89 -24.02
C THR A 199 21.20 2.00 -24.51
N PRO A 200 19.87 1.81 -24.43
CA PRO A 200 18.93 2.87 -24.80
C PRO A 200 19.19 4.16 -24.02
N PRO A 201 18.91 5.33 -24.62
CA PRO A 201 18.97 6.59 -23.89
C PRO A 201 18.03 6.57 -22.68
N ALA A 202 18.37 7.40 -21.69
CA ALA A 202 17.56 7.58 -20.49
C ALA A 202 16.15 8.03 -20.85
N PHE A 203 15.17 7.62 -20.05
CA PHE A 203 13.83 8.15 -20.19
C PHE A 203 13.82 9.65 -20.02
N GLN A 204 12.97 10.29 -20.83
CA GLN A 204 12.82 11.73 -20.86
C GLN A 204 11.34 12.06 -21.02
N CYS A 205 10.95 13.18 -20.42
CA CYS A 205 9.73 13.90 -20.75
C CYS A 205 10.07 15.35 -21.13
N ARG A 206 9.27 15.95 -22.02
CA ARG A 206 9.36 17.37 -22.40
C ARG A 206 8.06 17.82 -23.09
N PRO A 207 7.77 19.12 -23.14
CA PRO A 207 6.65 19.63 -23.92
C PRO A 207 6.76 19.28 -25.40
N LYS A 208 5.59 19.09 -26.02
CA LYS A 208 5.44 18.91 -27.46
C LYS A 208 5.45 20.25 -28.17
N VAL A 209 6.30 20.41 -29.18
CA VAL A 209 6.44 21.66 -29.94
C VAL A 209 5.42 21.76 -31.09
N GLY A 210 5.09 20.63 -31.72
CA GLY A 210 4.21 20.57 -32.89
C GLY A 210 3.65 19.17 -33.14
N SER A 211 2.78 19.01 -34.14
CA SER A 211 2.18 17.71 -34.48
C SER A 211 3.19 16.68 -34.99
N ASP A 212 4.32 17.14 -35.51
CA ASP A 212 5.44 16.38 -36.05
C ASP A 212 6.61 16.20 -35.06
N ASP A 213 6.44 16.66 -33.82
CA ASP A 213 7.42 16.48 -32.75
C ASP A 213 7.32 15.06 -32.17
N PHE A 214 8.01 14.14 -32.84
CA PHE A 214 8.06 12.73 -32.46
C PHE A 214 9.27 12.40 -31.59
N SER A 215 9.11 11.46 -30.67
CA SER A 215 10.20 10.93 -29.84
C SER A 215 11.09 9.95 -30.62
N GLY A 216 10.56 9.28 -31.64
CA GLY A 216 11.29 8.27 -32.41
C GLY A 216 11.51 6.95 -31.65
N TYR A 217 12.54 6.22 -32.08
CA TYR A 217 12.97 4.96 -31.50
C TYR A 217 14.49 4.88 -31.41
N TRP A 218 14.98 4.07 -30.48
CA TRP A 218 16.37 3.65 -30.42
C TRP A 218 16.53 2.25 -31.03
N ASN A 219 17.59 2.04 -31.80
CA ASN A 219 17.88 0.79 -32.50
C ASN A 219 19.04 0.05 -31.83
N SER A 220 18.76 -1.12 -31.24
CA SER A 220 19.75 -1.92 -30.52
C SER A 220 20.89 -2.46 -31.37
N LYS A 221 20.70 -2.56 -32.69
CA LYS A 221 21.69 -3.09 -33.64
C LYS A 221 22.70 -2.04 -34.08
N THR A 222 22.26 -0.77 -34.17
CA THR A 222 23.12 0.34 -34.62
C THR A 222 23.54 1.25 -33.46
N ASP A 223 22.88 1.14 -32.30
CA ASP A 223 23.01 2.05 -31.15
C ASP A 223 22.70 3.51 -31.50
N GLU A 224 21.75 3.72 -32.42
CA GLU A 224 21.35 5.04 -32.91
C GLU A 224 19.89 5.34 -32.58
N VAL A 225 19.61 6.62 -32.33
CA VAL A 225 18.24 7.15 -32.19
C VAL A 225 17.79 7.69 -33.54
N THR A 226 16.64 7.22 -34.00
CA THR A 226 15.97 7.74 -35.20
C THR A 226 14.74 8.52 -34.80
N ILE A 227 14.70 9.81 -35.11
CA ILE A 227 13.54 10.68 -34.86
C ILE A 227 12.53 10.50 -35.99
N SER A 228 11.43 9.79 -35.69
CA SER A 228 10.34 9.52 -36.61
C SER A 228 9.05 9.21 -35.84
N SER A 229 7.91 9.15 -36.54
CA SER A 229 6.67 8.65 -35.96
C SER A 229 6.79 7.15 -35.67
N TYR A 230 7.22 6.82 -34.45
CA TYR A 230 7.32 5.45 -33.95
C TYR A 230 6.59 5.35 -32.62
N ALA A 231 5.62 4.44 -32.55
CA ALA A 231 4.73 4.32 -31.40
C ALA A 231 5.25 3.29 -30.39
N ASN A 232 5.07 3.56 -29.09
CA ASN A 232 5.12 2.52 -28.08
C ASN A 232 3.89 1.59 -28.20
N ARG A 233 3.83 0.55 -27.36
CA ARG A 233 2.72 -0.41 -27.37
C ARG A 233 1.34 0.24 -27.16
N TYR A 234 1.27 1.35 -26.43
CA TYR A 234 0.03 2.10 -26.19
C TYR A 234 -0.33 3.07 -27.32
N GLY A 235 0.53 3.22 -28.35
CA GLY A 235 0.29 4.13 -29.47
C GLY A 235 0.89 5.53 -29.30
N ARG A 236 1.65 5.79 -28.23
CA ARG A 236 2.29 7.09 -27.96
C ARG A 236 3.53 7.28 -28.82
N THR A 237 3.70 8.46 -29.38
CA THR A 237 4.81 8.82 -30.29
C THR A 237 5.59 10.06 -29.85
N ASP A 238 5.32 10.59 -28.65
CA ASP A 238 5.94 11.79 -28.10
C ASP A 238 6.21 11.64 -26.59
N TYR A 239 6.88 12.64 -26.02
CA TYR A 239 7.31 12.69 -24.61
C TYR A 239 6.37 13.48 -23.69
N GLN A 240 5.28 14.04 -24.22
CA GLN A 240 4.51 15.04 -23.49
C GLN A 240 3.76 14.41 -22.32
N GLY A 241 3.95 14.97 -21.12
CA GLY A 241 3.35 14.46 -19.88
C GLY A 241 3.90 13.10 -19.43
N CYS A 242 5.01 12.61 -19.98
CA CYS A 242 5.55 11.27 -19.72
C CYS A 242 6.56 11.23 -18.56
N CYS A 243 6.45 12.13 -17.57
CA CYS A 243 7.42 12.24 -16.48
C CYS A 243 7.23 11.20 -15.36
N TRP A 244 6.38 10.20 -15.57
CA TRP A 244 5.81 9.36 -14.50
C TRP A 244 6.32 7.92 -14.49
N TRP A 245 7.45 7.64 -15.12
CA TRP A 245 8.11 6.33 -15.09
C TRP A 245 8.48 5.86 -13.67
N GLY A 246 8.76 4.56 -13.52
CA GLY A 246 9.12 3.94 -12.26
C GLY A 246 10.36 4.52 -11.60
N ARG A 247 10.28 4.77 -10.29
CA ARG A 247 11.39 5.28 -9.47
C ARG A 247 11.51 4.56 -8.13
N GLY A 248 12.73 4.47 -7.64
CA GLY A 248 13.05 3.92 -6.34
C GLY A 248 12.95 2.39 -6.28
N VAL A 249 12.98 1.85 -5.07
CA VAL A 249 13.26 0.42 -4.86
C VAL A 249 12.17 -0.52 -5.40
N LEU A 250 10.92 -0.07 -5.49
CA LEU A 250 9.80 -0.83 -6.05
C LEU A 250 9.35 -0.32 -7.44
N MET A 251 10.12 0.56 -8.10
CA MET A 251 9.75 1.17 -9.38
C MET A 251 8.37 1.86 -9.33
N THR A 252 8.16 2.66 -8.28
CA THR A 252 6.94 3.45 -8.04
C THR A 252 6.70 4.43 -9.17
N ARG A 253 5.50 4.41 -9.76
CA ARG A 253 5.18 5.16 -10.98
C ARG A 253 3.78 5.74 -10.95
N GLY A 254 3.51 6.64 -11.88
CA GLY A 254 2.18 7.18 -12.13
C GLY A 254 1.77 8.33 -11.19
N PRO A 255 0.91 9.26 -11.66
CA PRO A 255 0.42 10.39 -10.86
C PRO A 255 -0.32 9.99 -9.58
N CYS A 256 -1.00 8.83 -9.57
CA CYS A 256 -1.70 8.38 -8.37
C CYS A 256 -0.73 8.03 -7.23
N SER A 257 0.29 7.22 -7.52
CA SER A 257 1.23 6.74 -6.49
C SER A 257 1.99 7.91 -5.87
N PHE A 258 2.56 8.78 -6.69
CA PHE A 258 3.23 9.99 -6.23
C PHE A 258 2.27 10.98 -5.55
N GLY A 259 1.00 11.02 -5.95
CA GLY A 259 -0.03 11.81 -5.30
C GLY A 259 -0.32 11.37 -3.87
N ARG A 260 -0.44 10.06 -3.65
CA ARG A 260 -0.55 9.46 -2.31
C ARG A 260 0.70 9.72 -1.48
N ILE A 261 1.90 9.52 -2.05
CA ILE A 261 3.17 9.84 -1.37
C ILE A 261 3.18 11.32 -0.96
N ASN A 262 2.80 12.24 -1.85
CA ASN A 262 2.76 13.66 -1.54
C ASN A 262 1.78 13.98 -0.41
N ALA A 263 0.62 13.33 -0.40
CA ALA A 263 -0.41 13.50 0.62
C ALA A 263 -0.02 12.95 2.00
N TYR A 264 0.88 11.97 2.08
CA TYR A 264 1.27 11.34 3.35
C TYR A 264 2.66 11.74 3.85
N MET A 265 3.58 12.06 2.94
CA MET A 265 5.01 12.22 3.23
C MET A 265 5.63 13.49 2.64
N GLY A 266 4.96 14.13 1.66
CA GLY A 266 5.41 15.38 1.06
C GLY A 266 4.72 16.62 1.62
N VAL A 267 4.84 17.74 0.91
CA VAL A 267 4.27 19.03 1.32
C VAL A 267 2.76 19.01 1.57
N ASN A 268 2.02 18.10 0.90
CA ASN A 268 0.57 17.98 1.09
C ASN A 268 0.19 17.25 2.39
N ALA A 269 1.12 16.60 3.09
CA ALA A 269 0.88 15.97 4.39
C ALA A 269 0.28 16.95 5.42
N VAL A 270 0.77 18.19 5.45
CA VAL A 270 0.26 19.21 6.38
C VAL A 270 -1.21 19.53 6.10
N THR A 271 -1.61 19.56 4.83
CA THR A 271 -3.01 19.83 4.43
C THR A 271 -3.96 18.72 4.86
N MET A 272 -3.43 17.50 5.01
CA MET A 272 -4.13 16.32 5.52
C MET A 272 -4.12 16.24 7.06
N GLY A 273 -3.41 17.15 7.74
CA GLY A 273 -3.21 17.13 9.19
C GLY A 273 -2.14 16.16 9.66
N TYR A 274 -1.25 15.72 8.77
CA TYR A 274 -0.15 14.80 9.05
C TYR A 274 1.18 15.54 9.24
N VAL A 275 2.17 14.83 9.79
CA VAL A 275 3.56 15.33 9.85
C VAL A 275 4.13 15.34 8.44
N ASN A 276 4.72 16.46 8.05
CA ASN A 276 5.48 16.53 6.81
C ASN A 276 6.86 15.86 7.01
N PHE A 277 7.09 14.74 6.34
CA PHE A 277 8.35 14.01 6.41
C PHE A 277 9.41 14.62 5.50
N TYR A 278 9.01 15.11 4.32
CA TYR A 278 9.89 15.67 3.31
C TYR A 278 9.32 16.99 2.80
N ASP A 279 10.12 18.05 2.81
CA ASP A 279 9.77 19.32 2.18
C ASP A 279 9.91 19.26 0.65
N VAL A 280 9.12 18.37 0.05
CA VAL A 280 9.14 18.02 -1.37
C VAL A 280 7.70 17.92 -1.88
N ASP A 281 7.43 18.59 -2.99
CA ASP A 281 6.21 18.35 -3.76
C ASP A 281 6.45 17.23 -4.77
N PHE A 282 6.09 16.01 -4.41
CA PHE A 282 6.26 14.84 -5.27
C PHE A 282 5.37 14.88 -6.52
N CYS A 283 4.35 15.75 -6.57
CA CYS A 283 3.55 15.94 -7.77
C CYS A 283 4.23 16.83 -8.81
N ILE A 284 5.17 17.69 -8.39
CA ILE A 284 5.92 18.58 -9.27
C ILE A 284 7.30 18.01 -9.56
N TYR A 285 7.94 17.40 -8.55
CA TYR A 285 9.32 16.95 -8.60
C TYR A 285 9.48 15.44 -8.29
N PRO A 286 8.81 14.52 -9.00
CA PRO A 286 8.94 13.08 -8.75
C PRO A 286 10.37 12.56 -8.96
N GLU A 287 11.21 13.25 -9.75
CA GLU A 287 12.61 12.90 -10.00
C GLU A 287 13.49 12.95 -8.76
N VAL A 288 13.12 13.69 -7.71
CA VAL A 288 13.92 13.81 -6.47
C VAL A 288 14.16 12.47 -5.78
N VAL A 289 13.31 11.48 -6.05
CA VAL A 289 13.51 10.10 -5.57
C VAL A 289 14.85 9.54 -6.05
N CYS A 290 15.26 9.86 -7.27
CA CYS A 290 16.50 9.38 -7.89
C CYS A 290 17.56 10.46 -8.08
N ASN A 291 17.15 11.74 -8.12
CA ASN A 291 17.98 12.88 -8.44
C ASN A 291 17.90 13.96 -7.36
N SER A 292 18.36 13.62 -6.16
CA SER A 292 18.52 14.59 -5.07
C SER A 292 19.59 14.13 -4.07
N PRO A 293 20.11 15.03 -3.21
CA PRO A 293 21.00 14.65 -2.11
C PRO A 293 20.37 13.63 -1.14
N TYR A 294 19.03 13.59 -1.05
CA TYR A 294 18.27 12.69 -0.18
C TYR A 294 17.79 11.42 -0.89
N SER A 295 18.19 11.21 -2.15
CA SER A 295 17.75 10.06 -2.97
C SER A 295 18.01 8.72 -2.28
N HIS A 296 19.06 8.64 -1.46
CA HIS A 296 19.42 7.42 -0.75
C HIS A 296 18.35 6.94 0.24
N ASP A 297 17.64 7.86 0.89
CA ASP A 297 16.50 7.58 1.75
C ASP A 297 15.20 7.52 0.95
N LEU A 298 14.98 8.49 0.05
CA LEU A 298 13.73 8.60 -0.71
C LEU A 298 13.43 7.34 -1.52
N ARG A 299 14.42 6.72 -2.15
CA ARG A 299 14.23 5.47 -2.91
C ARG A 299 13.67 4.32 -2.07
N TRP A 300 13.99 4.28 -0.77
CA TRP A 300 13.44 3.31 0.18
C TRP A 300 12.10 3.77 0.73
N ALA A 301 12.01 5.05 1.12
CA ALA A 301 10.82 5.66 1.71
C ALA A 301 9.60 5.49 0.79
N VAL A 302 9.73 5.77 -0.51
CA VAL A 302 8.62 5.60 -1.47
C VAL A 302 8.25 4.13 -1.65
N GLY A 303 9.22 3.21 -1.64
CA GLY A 303 8.95 1.78 -1.76
C GLY A 303 8.23 1.23 -0.54
N PHE A 304 8.68 1.58 0.67
CA PHE A 304 8.00 1.22 1.90
C PHE A 304 6.60 1.80 1.96
N PHE A 305 6.41 3.06 1.57
CA PHE A 305 5.09 3.66 1.51
C PHE A 305 4.15 2.90 0.57
N GLU A 306 4.59 2.61 -0.66
CA GLU A 306 3.81 1.84 -1.62
C GLU A 306 3.47 0.46 -1.08
N TRP A 307 4.41 -0.21 -0.41
CA TRP A 307 4.16 -1.49 0.24
C TRP A 307 3.08 -1.40 1.31
N ILE A 308 3.20 -0.44 2.23
CA ILE A 308 2.25 -0.27 3.32
C ILE A 308 0.86 0.06 2.77
N TYR A 309 0.78 0.99 1.82
CA TYR A 309 -0.47 1.51 1.27
C TYR A 309 -1.17 0.54 0.33
N ARG A 310 -0.41 -0.18 -0.51
CA ARG A 310 -1.00 -1.07 -1.52
C ARG A 310 -1.08 -2.49 -1.06
N VAL A 311 -0.02 -3.01 -0.44
CA VAL A 311 0.10 -4.44 -0.12
C VAL A 311 -0.45 -4.71 1.27
N GLN A 312 0.07 -4.05 2.32
CA GLN A 312 -0.33 -4.37 3.69
C GLN A 312 -1.79 -4.01 3.99
N SER A 313 -2.29 -2.90 3.46
CA SER A 313 -3.71 -2.53 3.57
C SER A 313 -4.61 -3.15 2.50
N TYR A 314 -4.09 -4.05 1.67
CA TYR A 314 -4.92 -4.72 0.67
C TYR A 314 -5.98 -5.61 1.33
N ASN A 315 -7.24 -5.31 1.05
CA ASN A 315 -8.39 -6.02 1.58
C ASN A 315 -9.40 -6.36 0.47
N GLY A 316 -8.93 -7.10 -0.54
CA GLY A 316 -9.76 -7.65 -1.62
C GLY A 316 -10.24 -9.07 -1.31
N THR A 317 -10.33 -9.93 -2.33
CA THR A 317 -10.66 -11.36 -2.15
C THR A 317 -9.69 -12.10 -1.23
N ARG A 318 -8.43 -11.63 -1.18
CA ARG A 318 -7.39 -12.12 -0.27
C ARG A 318 -6.84 -10.94 0.51
N ASN A 319 -6.70 -11.08 1.82
CA ASN A 319 -6.13 -10.05 2.69
C ASN A 319 -4.64 -10.36 2.93
N TYR A 320 -3.75 -9.40 2.70
CA TYR A 320 -2.30 -9.67 2.75
C TYR A 320 -1.82 -10.17 4.13
N LEU A 321 -2.22 -9.49 5.21
CA LEU A 321 -1.76 -9.84 6.57
C LEU A 321 -2.32 -11.19 7.03
N TYR A 322 -3.55 -11.51 6.62
CA TYR A 322 -4.13 -12.84 6.82
C TYR A 322 -3.35 -13.94 6.06
N GLU A 323 -2.95 -13.66 4.82
CA GLU A 323 -2.22 -14.63 3.99
C GLU A 323 -0.76 -14.79 4.45
N LEU A 324 -0.17 -13.74 5.01
CA LEU A 324 1.12 -13.81 5.69
C LEU A 324 1.04 -14.73 6.91
N ASP A 325 -0.01 -14.60 7.72
CA ASP A 325 -0.25 -15.47 8.88
C ASP A 325 -0.42 -16.93 8.44
N ASN A 326 -1.25 -17.18 7.42
CA ASN A 326 -1.44 -18.51 6.85
C ASN A 326 -0.14 -19.12 6.31
N LEU A 327 0.72 -18.33 5.65
CA LEU A 327 2.01 -18.82 5.17
C LEU A 327 2.90 -19.30 6.32
N ILE A 328 2.94 -18.54 7.42
CA ILE A 328 3.72 -18.89 8.61
C ILE A 328 3.16 -20.17 9.25
N GLU A 329 1.84 -20.27 9.41
CA GLU A 329 1.21 -21.46 10.00
C GLU A 329 1.36 -22.72 9.14
N SER A 330 1.32 -22.57 7.82
CA SER A 330 1.38 -23.70 6.87
C SER A 330 2.79 -24.03 6.37
N GLY A 331 3.78 -23.19 6.69
CA GLY A 331 5.17 -23.34 6.31
C GLY A 331 5.49 -22.94 4.85
N PHE A 332 6.78 -22.74 4.58
CA PHE A 332 7.31 -22.15 3.34
C PHE A 332 7.54 -23.16 2.19
N ASN A 333 6.61 -24.10 1.96
CA ASN A 333 6.70 -24.94 0.77
C ASN A 333 6.33 -24.16 -0.51
N GLU A 334 6.76 -24.68 -1.67
CA GLU A 334 6.56 -24.06 -2.99
C GLU A 334 5.13 -23.60 -3.24
N THR A 335 4.14 -24.46 -2.99
CA THR A 335 2.71 -24.15 -3.19
C THR A 335 2.23 -22.99 -2.31
N ASN A 336 2.66 -22.93 -1.05
CA ASN A 336 2.26 -21.88 -0.13
C ASN A 336 2.94 -20.55 -0.47
N VAL A 337 4.20 -20.62 -0.88
CA VAL A 337 4.99 -19.45 -1.30
C VAL A 337 4.43 -18.86 -2.59
N GLU A 338 4.12 -19.69 -3.58
CA GLU A 338 3.43 -19.26 -4.80
C GLU A 338 2.14 -18.52 -4.45
N LYS A 339 1.27 -19.13 -3.64
CA LYS A 339 0.01 -18.50 -3.23
C LYS A 339 0.23 -17.15 -2.55
N PHE A 340 1.24 -17.00 -1.71
CA PHE A 340 1.48 -15.77 -0.96
C PHE A 340 2.14 -14.69 -1.82
N ILE A 341 3.26 -15.00 -2.47
CA ILE A 341 4.06 -14.05 -3.23
C ILE A 341 3.33 -13.57 -4.47
N ASP A 342 2.47 -14.40 -5.06
CA ASP A 342 1.67 -13.98 -6.20
C ASP A 342 0.66 -12.89 -5.84
N ILE A 343 0.11 -12.89 -4.62
CA ILE A 343 -0.76 -11.78 -4.18
C ILE A 343 0.01 -10.46 -4.34
N VAL A 344 1.23 -10.43 -3.82
CA VAL A 344 2.09 -9.25 -3.90
C VAL A 344 2.42 -8.91 -5.34
N GLY A 345 2.76 -9.93 -6.14
CA GLY A 345 3.05 -9.83 -7.57
C GLY A 345 1.92 -9.22 -8.39
N TRP A 346 0.67 -9.37 -7.96
CA TRP A 346 -0.49 -8.73 -8.58
C TRP A 346 -0.81 -7.36 -7.96
N VAL A 347 -0.80 -7.26 -6.63
CA VAL A 347 -1.27 -6.06 -5.90
C VAL A 347 -0.37 -4.87 -6.16
N LEU A 348 0.94 -5.09 -6.15
CA LEU A 348 1.91 -4.01 -6.30
C LEU A 348 1.84 -3.36 -7.70
N PRO A 349 1.93 -4.11 -8.82
CA PRO A 349 1.91 -3.48 -10.15
C PRO A 349 0.51 -3.18 -10.71
N VAL A 350 -0.53 -3.94 -10.35
CA VAL A 350 -1.87 -3.87 -10.98
C VAL A 350 -2.96 -3.41 -10.01
N GLY A 351 -2.76 -3.54 -8.69
CA GLY A 351 -3.72 -3.11 -7.69
C GLY A 351 -4.83 -4.13 -7.37
N CYS A 352 -4.58 -5.41 -7.61
CA CYS A 352 -5.51 -6.51 -7.32
C CYS A 352 -4.75 -7.78 -6.93
N SER A 353 -5.44 -8.80 -6.41
CA SER A 353 -4.80 -9.99 -5.83
C SER A 353 -4.83 -11.25 -6.70
N GLN A 354 -5.42 -11.17 -7.89
CA GLN A 354 -5.54 -12.28 -8.84
C GLN A 354 -5.91 -11.77 -10.24
N PRO A 355 -5.63 -12.53 -11.31
CA PRO A 355 -6.13 -12.21 -12.64
C PRO A 355 -7.67 -12.20 -12.63
N ASP A 356 -8.25 -11.06 -12.95
CA ASP A 356 -9.68 -10.89 -13.24
C ASP A 356 -9.85 -9.98 -14.45
N SER A 357 -11.09 -9.75 -14.88
CA SER A 357 -11.39 -8.89 -16.05
C SER A 357 -10.95 -7.42 -15.90
N ARG A 358 -10.57 -6.99 -14.68
CA ARG A 358 -10.05 -5.66 -14.36
C ARG A 358 -8.53 -5.66 -14.19
N CYS A 359 -7.90 -6.84 -14.22
CA CYS A 359 -6.49 -7.08 -13.89
C CYS A 359 -5.74 -7.85 -14.97
N ASP A 360 -5.96 -7.45 -16.22
CA ASP A 360 -5.24 -7.98 -17.37
C ASP A 360 -4.05 -7.06 -17.70
N SER A 361 -2.92 -7.27 -17.04
CA SER A 361 -1.67 -6.64 -17.45
C SER A 361 -0.51 -7.64 -17.45
N SER A 362 0.19 -7.74 -18.57
CA SER A 362 1.28 -8.69 -18.82
C SER A 362 2.64 -8.22 -18.28
N VAL A 363 2.67 -7.06 -17.60
CA VAL A 363 3.90 -6.25 -17.43
C VAL A 363 4.86 -6.82 -16.39
N ASP A 364 4.34 -7.45 -15.35
CA ASP A 364 5.17 -8.01 -14.26
C ASP A 364 5.05 -9.54 -14.14
N LEU A 365 4.21 -10.18 -14.97
CA LEU A 365 4.03 -11.64 -14.97
C LEU A 365 5.35 -12.41 -15.15
N GLN A 366 6.28 -11.84 -15.92
CA GLN A 366 7.59 -12.44 -16.17
C GLN A 366 8.51 -12.45 -14.95
N LEU A 367 8.17 -11.71 -13.89
CA LEU A 367 8.97 -11.60 -12.67
C LEU A 367 8.44 -12.49 -11.53
N PHE A 368 7.32 -13.21 -11.72
CA PHE A 368 6.71 -14.00 -10.64
C PHE A 368 7.67 -15.09 -10.15
N ASP A 369 8.25 -15.86 -11.06
CA ASP A 369 9.22 -16.91 -10.71
C ASP A 369 10.44 -16.32 -9.99
N GLU A 370 11.02 -15.23 -10.53
CA GLU A 370 12.15 -14.55 -9.89
C GLU A 370 11.80 -14.01 -8.49
N ARG A 371 10.59 -13.48 -8.28
CA ARG A 371 10.12 -13.00 -6.97
C ARG A 371 9.94 -14.14 -5.96
N ARG A 372 9.41 -15.29 -6.40
CA ARG A 372 9.27 -16.50 -5.58
C ARG A 372 10.64 -17.06 -5.20
N ASP A 373 11.56 -17.15 -6.17
CA ASP A 373 12.94 -17.61 -5.95
C ASP A 373 13.71 -16.71 -4.98
N ASN A 374 13.60 -15.39 -5.17
CA ASN A 374 14.19 -14.40 -4.27
C ASN A 374 13.61 -14.52 -2.85
N PHE A 375 12.30 -14.73 -2.72
CA PHE A 375 11.66 -14.92 -1.42
C PHE A 375 12.17 -16.17 -0.72
N MET A 376 12.22 -17.32 -1.42
CA MET A 376 12.75 -18.56 -0.84
C MET A 376 14.23 -18.44 -0.47
N THR A 377 15.00 -17.71 -1.27
CA THR A 377 16.39 -17.40 -0.92
C THR A 377 16.47 -16.61 0.39
N LEU A 378 15.58 -15.63 0.59
CA LEU A 378 15.51 -14.85 1.83
C LEU A 378 14.98 -15.66 3.03
N VAL A 379 14.02 -16.57 2.84
CA VAL A 379 13.59 -17.53 3.87
C VAL A 379 14.79 -18.33 4.39
N ASN A 380 15.65 -18.80 3.48
CA ASN A 380 16.86 -19.54 3.82
C ASN A 380 17.93 -18.66 4.49
N VAL A 381 18.24 -17.48 3.93
CA VAL A 381 19.24 -16.54 4.47
C VAL A 381 18.87 -16.09 5.88
N LEU A 382 17.60 -15.77 6.09
CA LEU A 382 17.07 -15.36 7.38
C LEU A 382 16.77 -16.54 8.30
N ALA A 383 16.91 -17.79 7.84
CA ALA A 383 16.61 -19.00 8.58
C ALA A 383 15.20 -18.99 9.23
N LEU A 384 14.20 -18.53 8.48
CA LEU A 384 12.83 -18.33 9.00
C LEU A 384 12.15 -19.64 9.42
N GLU A 385 12.53 -20.75 8.79
CA GLU A 385 12.06 -22.09 9.16
C GLU A 385 12.45 -22.51 10.58
N GLU A 386 13.54 -21.95 11.14
CA GLU A 386 13.97 -22.27 12.51
C GLU A 386 12.98 -21.79 13.57
N PHE A 387 12.13 -20.82 13.23
CA PHE A 387 11.09 -20.29 14.10
C PHE A 387 9.79 -21.08 14.02
N LEU A 388 9.59 -21.89 12.97
CA LEU A 388 8.38 -22.68 12.84
C LEU A 388 8.35 -23.76 13.92
N PRO A 389 7.17 -24.07 14.50
CA PRO A 389 7.05 -25.16 15.44
C PRO A 389 7.60 -26.44 14.81
N LYS A 390 8.67 -27.01 15.36
CA LYS A 390 9.15 -28.31 14.92
C LYS A 390 8.03 -29.31 15.18
N THR A 391 7.41 -29.81 14.12
CA THR A 391 6.49 -30.93 14.21
C THR A 391 7.27 -32.08 14.83
N THR A 392 7.07 -32.30 16.13
CA THR A 392 7.67 -33.42 16.81
C THR A 392 6.91 -34.64 16.31
N THR A 393 7.41 -35.27 15.25
CA THR A 393 7.06 -36.64 14.91
C THR A 393 7.58 -37.53 16.02
N THR A 394 6.88 -37.54 17.15
CA THR A 394 6.89 -38.69 18.05
C THR A 394 6.41 -39.85 17.21
N SER A 395 7.33 -40.73 16.83
CA SER A 395 6.98 -42.01 16.23
C SER A 395 6.12 -42.78 17.23
N THR A 396 4.80 -42.66 17.13
CA THR A 396 3.87 -43.62 17.72
C THR A 396 3.90 -44.87 16.86
N THR A 397 5.03 -45.58 16.86
CA THR A 397 5.12 -46.93 16.32
C THR A 397 4.74 -48.00 17.35
N ASP A 398 4.44 -47.65 18.60
CA ASP A 398 4.15 -48.65 19.65
C ASP A 398 2.73 -48.61 20.23
N ALA A 399 1.83 -47.77 19.73
CA ALA A 399 0.44 -47.71 20.23
C ALA A 399 -0.59 -48.41 19.33
N THR A 400 -0.22 -48.84 18.12
CA THR A 400 -1.13 -49.50 17.16
C THR A 400 -1.14 -51.03 17.26
N THR A 401 -0.27 -51.66 18.05
CA THR A 401 -0.26 -53.13 18.22
C THR A 401 -1.13 -53.61 19.39
N ALA A 402 -1.60 -52.74 20.28
CA ALA A 402 -2.36 -53.15 21.47
C ALA A 402 -3.89 -53.08 21.34
N ILE A 403 -4.44 -52.42 20.30
CA ILE A 403 -5.89 -52.23 20.15
C ILE A 403 -6.48 -53.12 19.04
N ALA A 404 -5.64 -53.72 18.19
CA ALA A 404 -6.07 -54.60 17.09
C ALA A 404 -6.47 -56.04 17.51
N ALA A 405 -6.52 -56.35 18.81
CA ALA A 405 -6.83 -57.69 19.31
C ALA A 405 -8.23 -57.85 19.94
N SER A 406 -9.16 -56.91 19.75
CA SER A 406 -10.44 -56.94 20.49
C SER A 406 -11.71 -56.61 19.69
N ILE A 407 -11.66 -56.53 18.36
CA ILE A 407 -12.89 -56.35 17.56
C ILE A 407 -12.86 -57.31 16.37
N SER A 408 -13.13 -58.58 16.65
CA SER A 408 -13.70 -59.50 15.67
C SER A 408 -15.21 -59.53 15.86
N ASN A 409 -15.93 -59.35 14.74
CA ASN A 409 -17.37 -59.59 14.54
C ASN A 409 -18.29 -58.37 14.74
N VAL A 410 -18.36 -57.50 13.74
CA VAL A 410 -19.65 -57.06 13.17
C VAL A 410 -19.48 -56.89 11.66
N GLU A 411 -20.21 -57.70 10.91
CA GLU A 411 -20.42 -57.63 9.47
C GLU A 411 -21.59 -56.68 9.24
N LEU A 412 -21.40 -55.62 8.43
CA LEU A 412 -22.50 -54.80 7.91
C LEU A 412 -22.16 -54.33 6.49
N ASP A 413 -23.14 -54.53 5.63
CA ASP A 413 -23.08 -54.51 4.17
C ASP A 413 -22.80 -53.14 3.55
N GLY A 414 -22.06 -53.18 2.43
CA GLY A 414 -22.30 -52.41 1.21
C GLY A 414 -22.33 -50.89 1.28
N TYR A 415 -21.24 -50.24 0.85
CA TYR A 415 -21.33 -49.22 -0.21
C TYR A 415 -19.97 -49.02 -0.90
N GLU A 416 -20.04 -48.89 -2.22
CA GLU A 416 -18.95 -48.88 -3.17
C GLU A 416 -18.20 -47.54 -3.19
N ASN A 417 -16.89 -47.59 -3.41
CA ASN A 417 -16.01 -46.42 -3.57
C ASN A 417 -16.35 -45.62 -4.83
N GLN A 418 -16.54 -44.31 -4.69
CA GLN A 418 -16.22 -43.35 -5.74
C GLN A 418 -15.36 -42.22 -5.20
N THR A 419 -14.11 -42.18 -5.64
CA THR A 419 -13.18 -41.07 -5.54
C THR A 419 -13.68 -39.87 -6.35
N THR A 420 -13.65 -38.66 -5.79
CA THR A 420 -13.40 -37.38 -6.51
C THR A 420 -13.12 -36.23 -5.52
N ASN A 421 -12.32 -35.26 -5.99
CA ASN A 421 -11.77 -34.07 -5.32
C ASN A 421 -12.81 -33.08 -4.74
N GLY A 422 -12.40 -32.28 -3.74
CA GLY A 422 -12.91 -30.91 -3.55
C GLY A 422 -13.27 -30.49 -2.11
N ASN A 423 -12.78 -29.31 -1.70
CA ASN A 423 -13.13 -28.57 -0.47
C ASN A 423 -14.63 -28.33 -0.32
N ILE A 424 -15.21 -28.53 0.88
CA ILE A 424 -16.46 -27.87 1.28
C ILE A 424 -16.42 -27.59 2.80
N ALA A 425 -16.38 -26.30 3.18
CA ALA A 425 -16.91 -25.87 4.47
C ALA A 425 -18.43 -26.03 4.40
N HIS A 426 -19.01 -26.85 5.27
CA HIS A 426 -20.43 -27.17 5.21
C HIS A 426 -21.29 -25.95 5.60
N VAL A 427 -22.27 -25.64 4.75
CA VAL A 427 -23.34 -24.67 5.03
C VAL A 427 -24.36 -25.32 5.96
N SER A 428 -24.75 -24.62 7.03
CA SER A 428 -25.80 -25.00 7.97
C SER A 428 -27.17 -24.68 7.38
N GLU A 429 -28.20 -25.47 7.71
CA GLU A 429 -29.60 -25.11 7.40
C GLU A 429 -30.12 -23.93 8.24
N PHE A 430 -29.34 -23.48 9.24
CA PHE A 430 -29.72 -22.43 10.18
C PHE A 430 -28.73 -21.28 10.23
N TRP A 431 -29.26 -20.07 10.36
CA TRP A 431 -28.52 -18.82 10.47
C TRP A 431 -28.36 -18.41 11.94
N TYR A 432 -27.24 -17.80 12.31
CA TYR A 432 -27.03 -17.25 13.65
C TYR A 432 -26.25 -15.92 13.61
N PRO A 433 -26.43 -15.03 14.60
CA PRO A 433 -25.83 -13.71 14.60
C PRO A 433 -24.37 -13.75 15.07
N VAL A 434 -23.54 -12.94 14.44
CA VAL A 434 -22.13 -12.73 14.79
C VAL A 434 -21.87 -11.24 14.92
N SER A 435 -21.14 -10.83 15.96
CA SER A 435 -20.62 -9.46 16.10
C SER A 435 -19.17 -9.50 16.55
N TYR A 436 -18.31 -8.75 15.87
CA TYR A 436 -16.90 -8.64 16.26
C TYR A 436 -16.79 -7.80 17.54
N LEU A 437 -16.06 -8.30 18.54
CA LEU A 437 -15.77 -7.59 19.80
C LEU A 437 -17.04 -7.09 20.54
N ASN A 438 -18.18 -7.76 20.37
CA ASN A 438 -19.50 -7.34 20.87
C ASN A 438 -20.00 -6.00 20.31
N ASN A 439 -19.51 -5.57 19.15
CA ASN A 439 -20.00 -4.37 18.47
C ASN A 439 -21.31 -4.67 17.72
N PHE A 440 -22.44 -4.36 18.35
CA PHE A 440 -23.77 -4.60 17.79
C PHE A 440 -23.97 -3.93 16.43
N GLU A 441 -23.40 -2.74 16.19
CA GLU A 441 -23.57 -1.98 14.94
C GLU A 441 -22.85 -2.60 13.73
N GLU A 442 -21.88 -3.49 13.97
CA GLU A 442 -21.14 -4.20 12.94
C GLU A 442 -21.61 -5.66 12.77
N GLY A 443 -22.62 -6.08 13.53
CA GLY A 443 -23.11 -7.45 13.52
C GLY A 443 -23.86 -7.83 12.24
N TYR A 444 -23.80 -9.10 11.90
CA TYR A 444 -24.48 -9.71 10.75
C TYR A 444 -24.78 -11.19 11.02
N CYS A 445 -25.53 -11.84 10.13
CA CYS A 445 -25.91 -13.24 10.28
C CYS A 445 -25.12 -14.15 9.35
N VAL A 446 -24.78 -15.35 9.80
CA VAL A 446 -24.03 -16.36 9.02
C VAL A 446 -24.64 -17.75 9.20
N ASP A 447 -24.30 -18.67 8.31
CA ASP A 447 -24.79 -20.05 8.28
C ASP A 447 -23.64 -21.08 8.30
N TYR A 448 -22.48 -20.76 8.88
CA TYR A 448 -21.36 -21.71 8.92
C TYR A 448 -21.61 -22.90 9.88
N SER A 449 -21.25 -24.11 9.46
CA SER A 449 -21.26 -25.31 10.29
C SER A 449 -19.83 -25.72 10.73
N PRO A 450 -19.60 -26.15 11.98
CA PRO A 450 -20.59 -26.32 13.05
C PRO A 450 -20.99 -24.99 13.70
N ILE A 451 -22.27 -24.85 14.06
CA ILE A 451 -22.76 -23.69 14.82
C ILE A 451 -22.12 -23.71 16.22
N PRO A 452 -21.53 -22.58 16.69
CA PRO A 452 -21.01 -22.49 18.05
C PRO A 452 -22.07 -22.81 19.12
N PRO A 453 -21.70 -23.46 20.23
CA PRO A 453 -22.65 -23.78 21.29
C PRO A 453 -23.26 -22.51 21.90
N ASN A 454 -24.56 -22.57 22.24
CA ASN A 454 -25.38 -21.49 22.81
C ASN A 454 -25.73 -20.33 21.86
N MET A 455 -25.61 -20.52 20.54
CA MET A 455 -26.13 -19.56 19.57
C MET A 455 -27.64 -19.71 19.37
N THR A 456 -28.35 -18.58 19.31
CA THR A 456 -29.74 -18.53 18.82
C THR A 456 -29.74 -18.69 17.30
N THR A 457 -30.58 -19.59 16.79
CA THR A 457 -30.63 -19.93 15.36
C THR A 457 -31.95 -19.51 14.71
N TYR A 458 -31.90 -19.15 13.43
CA TYR A 458 -33.01 -18.65 12.62
C TYR A 458 -33.12 -19.43 11.30
N GLN A 459 -34.31 -19.44 10.69
CA GLN A 459 -34.58 -20.23 9.46
C GLN A 459 -34.09 -19.54 8.19
N SER A 460 -33.76 -18.24 8.26
CA SER A 460 -33.19 -17.47 7.14
C SER A 460 -32.30 -16.34 7.63
N GLU A 461 -31.40 -15.87 6.76
CA GLU A 461 -30.55 -14.70 7.01
C GLU A 461 -31.39 -13.45 7.31
N LEU A 462 -32.45 -13.23 6.51
CA LEU A 462 -33.35 -12.10 6.69
C LEU A 462 -34.04 -12.15 8.05
N GLU A 463 -34.57 -13.30 8.45
CA GLU A 463 -35.19 -13.48 9.76
C GLU A 463 -34.19 -13.21 10.90
N CYS A 464 -32.96 -13.70 10.76
CA CYS A 464 -31.89 -13.41 11.71
C CYS A 464 -31.60 -11.90 11.82
N CYS A 465 -31.46 -11.20 10.69
CA CYS A 465 -31.19 -9.76 10.68
C CYS A 465 -32.34 -8.93 11.25
N VAL A 466 -33.60 -9.21 10.86
CA VAL A 466 -34.75 -8.40 11.28
C VAL A 466 -35.27 -8.73 12.67
N ILE A 467 -34.81 -9.82 13.30
CA ILE A 467 -35.18 -10.17 14.68
C ILE A 467 -34.04 -9.88 15.66
N PHE A 468 -32.78 -10.18 15.31
CA PHE A 468 -31.65 -9.99 16.23
C PHE A 468 -31.01 -8.60 16.11
N PHE A 469 -31.01 -8.02 14.92
CA PHE A 469 -30.39 -6.73 14.61
C PHE A 469 -31.43 -5.67 14.20
N ASP A 470 -32.67 -5.79 14.70
CA ASP A 470 -33.79 -4.89 14.37
C ASP A 470 -33.53 -3.41 14.69
N ASP A 471 -32.76 -3.15 15.76
CA ASP A 471 -32.38 -1.83 16.23
C ASP A 471 -31.02 -1.32 15.69
N GLN A 472 -30.39 -1.99 14.71
CA GLN A 472 -29.13 -1.50 14.13
C GLN A 472 -29.32 -0.17 13.39
N VAL A 473 -28.65 0.89 13.85
CA VAL A 473 -28.74 2.22 13.23
C VAL A 473 -28.08 2.23 11.85
N GLN A 474 -26.98 1.49 11.68
CA GLN A 474 -26.27 1.42 10.40
C GLN A 474 -26.87 0.41 9.42
N GLY A 475 -27.80 -0.44 9.86
CA GLY A 475 -28.42 -1.49 9.04
C GLY A 475 -27.40 -2.48 8.47
N LYS A 476 -26.27 -2.70 9.17
CA LYS A 476 -25.14 -3.49 8.67
C LYS A 476 -25.56 -4.89 8.25
N CYS A 477 -26.33 -5.59 9.07
CA CYS A 477 -26.80 -6.94 8.78
C CYS A 477 -27.59 -7.00 7.46
N LEU A 478 -28.56 -6.09 7.29
CA LEU A 478 -29.35 -6.03 6.06
C LEU A 478 -28.53 -5.59 4.84
N SER A 479 -27.51 -4.76 5.04
CA SER A 479 -26.65 -4.24 3.97
C SER A 479 -25.69 -5.27 3.37
N VAL A 480 -25.43 -6.37 4.08
CA VAL A 480 -24.52 -7.44 3.64
C VAL A 480 -25.26 -8.67 3.14
N MET A 481 -26.59 -8.73 3.26
CA MET A 481 -27.39 -9.80 2.66
C MET A 481 -27.26 -9.76 1.14
N ASP A 482 -26.97 -10.90 0.54
CA ASP A 482 -26.86 -11.02 -0.91
C ASP A 482 -28.28 -11.08 -1.50
N ILE A 483 -28.84 -9.90 -1.82
CA ILE A 483 -30.16 -9.81 -2.46
C ILE A 483 -30.01 -10.28 -3.92
N THR A 484 -30.18 -11.57 -4.13
CA THR A 484 -30.53 -12.08 -5.47
C THR A 484 -31.96 -11.63 -5.77
N GLU A 485 -32.12 -10.54 -6.52
CA GLU A 485 -33.43 -10.03 -6.93
C GLU A 485 -34.24 -11.11 -7.68
N PRO A 486 -35.51 -11.38 -7.29
CA PRO A 486 -36.48 -12.01 -8.17
C PRO A 486 -37.11 -10.97 -9.14
N PRO A 487 -37.73 -11.42 -10.25
CA PRO A 487 -37.90 -10.60 -11.45
C PRO A 487 -38.88 -9.44 -11.28
N ILE A 488 -38.51 -8.31 -11.88
CA ILE A 488 -39.26 -7.07 -12.00
C ILE A 488 -40.64 -7.32 -12.63
N ASP A 489 -41.71 -7.08 -11.88
CA ASP A 489 -43.00 -6.69 -12.46
C ASP A 489 -43.51 -5.39 -11.80
N SER A 490 -43.78 -4.43 -12.69
CA SER A 490 -44.59 -3.22 -12.58
C SER A 490 -44.65 -2.43 -11.25
N MET A 491 -44.09 -1.22 -11.24
CA MET A 491 -44.86 0.04 -11.17
C MET A 491 -43.96 1.31 -11.31
N PRO A 492 -44.52 2.45 -11.76
CA PRO A 492 -43.79 3.47 -12.50
C PRO A 492 -43.19 4.60 -11.63
N ILE A 493 -41.97 5.05 -11.97
CA ILE A 493 -41.35 6.25 -11.40
C ILE A 493 -41.83 7.49 -12.18
N GLU A 494 -42.47 8.40 -11.45
CA GLU A 494 -42.86 9.73 -11.90
C GLU A 494 -41.63 10.66 -11.92
N TYR A 495 -41.32 11.23 -13.08
CA TYR A 495 -40.22 12.16 -13.27
C TYR A 495 -40.55 13.54 -12.68
N LEU A 496 -39.72 14.04 -11.75
CA LEU A 496 -39.70 15.46 -11.39
C LEU A 496 -38.75 16.25 -12.34
N PRO A 497 -39.16 17.42 -12.86
CA PRO A 497 -38.47 18.09 -13.96
C PRO A 497 -37.23 18.89 -13.54
N ARG A 498 -36.19 18.83 -14.39
CA ARG A 498 -35.01 19.70 -14.38
C ARG A 498 -35.38 21.13 -14.79
N ASN A 499 -34.90 22.13 -14.03
CA ASN A 499 -34.97 23.55 -14.41
C ASN A 499 -33.60 24.03 -14.94
N PRO A 500 -33.52 24.84 -16.02
CA PRO A 500 -32.28 25.05 -16.77
C PRO A 500 -31.47 26.30 -16.35
N SER A 501 -30.16 26.12 -16.39
CA SER A 501 -29.09 27.06 -16.80
C SER A 501 -28.99 28.46 -16.18
N LYS A 502 -27.86 28.72 -15.50
CA LYS A 502 -27.20 30.04 -15.48
C LYS A 502 -25.74 29.89 -15.94
N LYS A 503 -25.42 30.68 -16.96
CA LYS A 503 -24.16 30.79 -17.71
C LYS A 503 -23.08 31.50 -16.87
N PRO A 504 -21.83 31.02 -16.77
CA PRO A 504 -20.75 31.78 -16.14
C PRO A 504 -20.20 32.86 -17.10
N THR A 505 -19.92 34.04 -16.56
CA THR A 505 -19.28 35.20 -17.22
C THR A 505 -17.75 35.04 -17.13
N PRO A 506 -16.95 35.54 -18.11
CA PRO A 506 -15.51 35.32 -18.13
C PRO A 506 -14.77 36.29 -17.20
N GLN A 507 -13.83 35.79 -16.40
CA GLN A 507 -12.83 36.61 -15.71
C GLN A 507 -11.51 36.68 -16.50
N PRO A 508 -10.73 37.78 -16.40
CA PRO A 508 -9.60 38.04 -17.26
C PRO A 508 -8.31 37.33 -16.82
N ASN A 509 -7.54 36.99 -17.86
CA ASN A 509 -6.18 36.48 -17.87
C ASN A 509 -5.18 37.37 -17.09
N PRO A 510 -4.24 36.78 -16.33
CA PRO A 510 -2.95 37.42 -16.09
C PRO A 510 -1.82 36.55 -16.67
N LEU A 511 -1.45 36.82 -17.92
CA LEU A 511 -0.10 36.55 -18.41
C LEU A 511 0.78 37.71 -17.97
N THR A 512 1.87 37.44 -17.24
CA THR A 512 3.25 37.90 -17.52
C THR A 512 4.16 37.70 -16.30
N ARG A 513 4.95 36.63 -16.31
CA ARG A 513 6.32 36.66 -15.76
C ARG A 513 7.20 35.72 -16.55
N ARG A 514 8.29 36.28 -17.07
CA ARG A 514 9.39 35.61 -17.76
C ARG A 514 10.34 34.98 -16.72
N PRO A 515 11.03 33.87 -17.01
CA PRO A 515 11.78 33.12 -16.02
C PRO A 515 13.16 33.74 -15.82
N THR A 516 13.51 34.00 -14.56
CA THR A 516 14.89 34.20 -14.12
C THR A 516 15.06 33.59 -12.74
N ASP A 517 16.15 32.82 -12.65
CA ASP A 517 16.86 32.32 -11.47
C ASP A 517 16.42 30.94 -10.94
N GLU A 518 17.24 29.98 -11.36
CA GLU A 518 17.43 28.64 -10.79
C GLU A 518 17.64 28.74 -9.27
N PRO A 519 16.86 28.07 -8.42
CA PRO A 519 17.04 28.16 -6.99
C PRO A 519 18.31 27.39 -6.58
N THR A 520 19.36 28.13 -6.23
CA THR A 520 20.50 27.60 -5.49
C THR A 520 20.06 27.26 -4.07
N TYR A 521 19.93 25.97 -3.77
CA TYR A 521 19.66 25.47 -2.41
C TYR A 521 20.94 25.55 -1.57
N GLU A 522 20.94 26.36 -0.51
CA GLU A 522 22.00 26.31 0.50
C GLU A 522 21.78 25.07 1.41
N PRO A 523 22.82 24.26 1.65
CA PRO A 523 22.68 23.05 2.46
C PRO A 523 22.56 23.42 3.95
N THR A 524 21.34 23.39 4.50
CA THR A 524 21.20 23.36 5.96
C THR A 524 21.59 21.98 6.45
N SER A 525 22.74 21.89 7.11
CA SER A 525 23.31 20.67 7.69
C SER A 525 22.57 20.18 8.94
N GLU A 526 21.32 20.60 9.15
CA GLU A 526 20.48 20.05 10.21
C GLU A 526 19.67 18.92 9.61
N LEU A 527 20.22 17.71 9.68
CA LEU A 527 19.37 16.57 10.04
C LEU A 527 18.55 17.05 11.24
N ILE A 528 17.25 17.23 11.05
CA ILE A 528 16.32 17.14 12.16
C ILE A 528 16.43 15.68 12.61
N LEU A 529 17.42 15.41 13.48
CA LEU A 529 17.24 14.45 14.55
C LEU A 529 15.92 14.88 15.17
N ILE A 530 14.82 14.20 14.83
CA ILE A 530 13.56 14.38 15.54
C ILE A 530 13.94 13.98 16.97
N PRO A 531 14.08 14.94 17.90
CA PRO A 531 14.33 14.53 19.27
C PRO A 531 13.04 13.84 19.70
N SER A 532 13.15 12.76 20.45
CA SER A 532 12.04 12.06 21.10
C SER A 532 11.10 13.00 21.89
N SER A 533 11.50 14.25 22.12
CA SER A 533 10.69 15.33 22.69
C SER A 533 9.75 16.08 21.72
N ALA A 534 9.72 15.81 20.41
CA ALA A 534 8.82 16.52 19.47
C ALA A 534 7.33 16.21 19.75
N PHE A 535 7.03 15.02 20.28
CA PHE A 535 5.68 14.66 20.72
C PHE A 535 5.21 15.40 21.99
N GLN A 536 6.13 15.95 22.81
CA GLN A 536 5.76 16.75 23.98
C GLN A 536 5.20 18.14 23.63
N ARG A 537 5.38 18.63 22.39
CA ARG A 537 4.91 19.98 21.99
C ARG A 537 3.57 19.99 21.25
N ILE A 538 3.02 18.84 20.89
CA ILE A 538 1.78 18.77 20.10
C ILE A 538 0.53 19.02 20.98
N GLY A 539 0.60 18.72 22.28
CA GLY A 539 -0.53 18.94 23.22
C GLY A 539 -0.80 20.39 23.64
N THR A 540 0.17 21.29 23.50
CA THR A 540 0.10 22.66 24.06
C THR A 540 -0.25 23.74 23.04
N TYR A 541 0.08 23.58 21.75
CA TYR A 541 -0.15 24.63 20.74
C TYR A 541 -1.54 24.57 20.08
N ALA A 542 -2.12 23.37 19.88
CA ALA A 542 -3.44 23.23 19.26
C ALA A 542 -4.59 23.71 20.17
N THR A 543 -4.43 23.58 21.49
CA THR A 543 -5.43 24.02 22.47
C THR A 543 -5.37 25.53 22.75
N CYS A 544 -4.18 26.14 22.67
CA CYS A 544 -4.01 27.56 22.95
C CYS A 544 -4.55 28.48 21.83
N SER A 545 -4.41 28.08 20.56
CA SER A 545 -4.88 28.88 19.41
C SER A 545 -6.42 28.92 19.31
N MET A 546 -7.10 27.81 19.64
CA MET A 546 -8.57 27.78 19.71
C MET A 546 -9.12 28.57 20.90
N LEU A 547 -8.43 28.57 22.05
CA LEU A 547 -8.80 29.36 23.23
C LEU A 547 -8.62 30.87 23.03
N LEU A 548 -7.57 31.30 22.33
CA LEU A 548 -7.37 32.72 21.98
C LEU A 548 -8.39 33.24 20.97
N SER A 549 -8.79 32.40 20.01
CA SER A 549 -9.84 32.73 19.03
C SER A 549 -11.23 32.82 19.68
N ALA A 550 -11.52 31.95 20.65
CA ALA A 550 -12.74 32.00 21.44
C ALA A 550 -12.77 33.19 22.44
N LEU A 551 -11.63 33.60 22.99
CA LEU A 551 -11.53 34.78 23.84
C LEU A 551 -11.72 36.09 23.04
N HIS A 552 -11.22 36.14 21.79
CA HIS A 552 -11.40 37.31 20.92
C HIS A 552 -12.86 37.51 20.49
N LEU A 553 -13.61 36.43 20.27
CA LEU A 553 -15.05 36.49 19.96
C LEU A 553 -15.93 36.77 21.19
N ALA A 554 -15.42 36.58 22.41
CA ALA A 554 -16.16 36.87 23.66
C ALA A 554 -15.89 38.28 24.20
N ILE A 555 -14.86 38.97 23.69
CA ILE A 555 -14.47 40.35 24.07
C ILE A 555 -14.98 41.39 23.06
N GLN A 556 -15.52 40.97 21.91
CA GLN A 556 -16.36 41.78 21.00
C GLN A 556 -17.84 41.55 21.28
#